data_AF-A0A914U0J1-F1
#
_entry.id   AF-A0A914U0J1-F1
#
_cell.length_a   1.000
_cell.length_b   1.000
_cell.length_c   1.000
_cell.angle_alpha   90.00
_cell.angle_beta   90.00
_cell.angle_gamma   90.00
#
_symmetry.space_group_name_H-M   'P 1'
#
loop_
_entity.id
_entity.type
_entity.pdbx_description
1 polymer ?
#
loop_
_entity_poly.entity_id
_entity_poly.type
_entity_poly.pdbx_seq_one_letter_code
_entity_poly.pdbx_strand_id
1 'polypeptide(L)'
;MSAENFIPKEATQQSEFLKKYPNYDGRGIKIAIIDVEIVDKNLPGMQKTTTGLPKMIECFSEYSITVDTSKVVERNGKNYIIGLKGEKLYVIKVFFAS
;
A
#
# COMPACT_ATOMS: atom_id res chain seq x y z
N MET A 1 -19.31 4.94 2.27
CA MET A 1 -19.18 6.37 2.62
C MET A 1 -17.86 6.87 2.06
N SER A 2 -17.82 8.00 1.34
CA SER A 2 -16.57 8.54 0.79
C SER A 2 -15.85 9.40 1.85
N ALA A 3 -14.53 9.49 1.77
CA ALA A 3 -13.71 10.31 2.67
C ALA A 3 -14.06 11.81 2.59
N GLU A 4 -14.72 12.24 1.51
CA GLU A 4 -15.21 13.61 1.30
C GLU A 4 -16.16 14.07 2.41
N ASN A 5 -16.87 13.15 3.07
CA ASN A 5 -17.83 13.49 4.11
C ASN A 5 -17.18 13.78 5.47
N PHE A 6 -15.88 13.51 5.64
CA PHE A 6 -15.17 13.63 6.93
C PHE A 6 -14.17 14.80 6.98
N ILE A 7 -13.87 15.42 5.83
CA ILE A 7 -12.88 16.51 5.74
C ILE A 7 -13.58 17.74 5.16
N PRO A 8 -13.98 18.72 6.00
CA PRO A 8 -14.59 19.97 5.53
C PRO A 8 -13.59 20.76 4.67
N LYS A 9 -13.89 20.90 3.38
CA LYS A 9 -13.02 21.59 2.42
C LYS A 9 -13.39 23.05 2.26
N GLU A 10 -14.62 23.41 2.58
CA GLU A 10 -15.14 24.77 2.48
C GLU A 10 -14.36 25.73 3.39
N ALA A 11 -14.07 25.31 4.62
CA ALA A 11 -13.33 26.12 5.59
C ALA A 11 -11.91 26.47 5.12
N THR A 12 -11.30 25.62 4.29
CA THR A 12 -9.96 25.83 3.74
C THR A 12 -9.96 26.51 2.36
N GLN A 13 -11.15 26.76 1.78
CA GLN A 13 -11.31 27.32 0.43
C GLN A 13 -10.55 26.52 -0.65
N GLN A 14 -10.35 25.22 -0.42
CA GLN A 14 -9.57 24.36 -1.32
C GLN A 14 -10.16 24.38 -2.75
N SER A 15 -11.49 24.31 -2.84
CA SER A 15 -12.22 24.27 -4.10
C SER A 15 -12.02 25.57 -4.90
N GLU A 16 -12.11 26.73 -4.23
CA GLU A 16 -11.91 28.05 -4.82
C GLU A 16 -10.46 28.23 -5.29
N PHE A 17 -9.49 27.76 -4.49
CA PHE A 17 -8.08 27.80 -4.86
C PHE A 17 -7.81 27.02 -6.15
N LEU A 18 -8.33 25.80 -6.27
CA LEU A 18 -8.14 24.97 -7.47
C LEU A 18 -8.90 25.52 -8.69
N LYS A 19 -10.06 26.17 -8.50
CA LYS A 19 -10.75 26.88 -9.61
C LYS A 19 -9.86 28.00 -10.16
N LYS A 20 -9.16 28.74 -9.30
CA LYS A 20 -8.27 29.84 -9.70
C LYS A 20 -6.95 29.33 -10.28
N TYR A 21 -6.41 28.23 -9.76
CA TYR A 21 -5.14 27.64 -10.17
C TYR A 21 -5.31 26.15 -10.52
N PRO A 22 -5.86 25.83 -11.70
CA PRO A 22 -6.28 24.46 -12.05
C PRO A 22 -5.13 23.44 -12.12
N ASN A 23 -3.90 23.92 -12.31
CA ASN A 23 -2.71 23.07 -12.39
C ASN A 23 -2.00 22.87 -11.04
N TYR A 24 -2.52 23.45 -9.95
CA TYR A 24 -1.90 23.42 -8.63
C TYR A 24 -2.54 22.33 -7.77
N ASP A 25 -2.75 21.16 -8.38
CA ASP A 25 -3.49 20.02 -7.81
C ASP A 25 -2.57 18.94 -7.22
N GLY A 26 -1.28 19.25 -7.07
CA GLY A 26 -0.27 18.38 -6.48
C GLY A 26 0.42 17.42 -7.45
N ARG A 27 0.10 17.44 -8.76
CA ARG A 27 0.85 16.65 -9.75
C ARG A 27 2.33 17.05 -9.76
N GLY A 28 3.22 16.05 -9.79
CA GLY A 28 4.67 16.25 -9.72
C GLY A 28 5.22 16.46 -8.31
N ILE A 29 4.36 16.55 -7.29
CA ILE A 29 4.76 16.69 -5.89
C ILE A 29 4.68 15.33 -5.18
N LYS A 30 5.69 15.03 -4.36
CA LYS A 30 5.70 13.87 -3.45
C LYS A 30 5.63 14.37 -2.02
N ILE A 31 4.76 13.76 -1.22
CA ILE A 31 4.58 14.08 0.19
C ILE A 31 4.99 12.86 1.00
N ALA A 32 5.89 13.05 1.96
CA ALA A 32 6.18 12.05 2.97
C ALA A 32 5.27 12.29 4.19
N ILE A 33 4.60 11.25 4.65
CA ILE A 33 3.77 11.27 5.86
C ILE A 33 4.49 10.41 6.89
N ILE A 34 4.83 11.01 8.04
CA ILE A 34 5.44 10.31 9.17
C ILE A 34 4.40 10.34 10.29
N ASP A 35 3.65 9.26 10.39
CA ASP A 35 2.60 9.07 11.38
C ASP A 35 2.66 7.62 11.88
N VAL A 36 2.29 7.42 13.15
CA VAL A 36 2.41 6.13 13.85
C VAL A 36 1.30 5.15 13.46
N GLU A 37 0.21 5.65 12.87
CA GLU A 37 -0.91 4.82 12.43
C GLU A 37 -0.94 4.67 10.91
N ILE A 38 -1.10 3.41 10.46
CA ILE A 38 -1.06 3.04 9.04
C ILE A 38 -2.16 3.75 8.25
N VAL A 39 -1.77 4.29 7.10
CA VAL A 39 -2.70 4.64 6.03
C VAL A 39 -3.20 3.34 5.39
N ASP A 40 -4.49 3.01 5.56
CA ASP A 40 -5.09 1.86 4.86
C ASP A 40 -5.01 2.09 3.34
N LYS A 41 -4.09 1.36 2.69
CA LYS A 41 -3.85 1.42 1.25
C LYS A 41 -5.06 1.02 0.41
N ASN A 42 -6.02 0.30 1.00
CA ASN A 42 -7.21 -0.16 0.29
C ASN A 42 -8.32 0.91 0.23
N LEU A 43 -8.18 2.01 0.98
CA LEU A 43 -9.11 3.13 0.91
C LEU A 43 -9.20 3.64 -0.55
N PRO A 44 -10.41 3.85 -1.11
CA PRO A 44 -10.57 4.26 -2.50
C PRO A 44 -9.75 5.51 -2.87
N GLY A 45 -9.65 6.47 -1.94
CA GLY A 45 -8.88 7.71 -2.13
C GLY A 45 -7.35 7.55 -2.08
N MET A 46 -6.84 6.36 -1.73
CA MET A 46 -5.41 6.04 -1.62
C MET A 46 -4.89 5.09 -2.71
N GLN A 47 -5.76 4.64 -3.62
CA GLN A 47 -5.36 3.67 -4.66
C GLN A 47 -4.62 4.32 -5.83
N LYS A 48 -5.26 5.29 -6.51
CA LYS A 48 -4.74 5.91 -7.73
C LYS A 48 -4.79 7.43 -7.67
N THR A 49 -3.84 8.06 -8.36
CA THR A 49 -3.83 9.49 -8.67
C THR A 49 -4.85 9.81 -9.77
N THR A 50 -5.09 11.10 -10.02
CA THR A 50 -5.98 11.56 -11.11
C THR A 50 -5.46 11.21 -12.51
N THR A 51 -4.20 10.77 -12.64
CA THR A 51 -3.60 10.29 -13.89
C THR A 51 -3.52 8.76 -13.97
N GLY A 52 -4.09 8.04 -13.00
CA GLY A 52 -4.16 6.59 -12.99
C GLY A 52 -2.94 5.86 -12.41
N LEU A 53 -1.88 6.59 -12.04
CA LEU A 53 -0.71 6.03 -11.37
C LEU A 53 -0.99 5.71 -9.90
N PRO A 54 -0.29 4.73 -9.28
CA PRO A 54 -0.41 4.45 -7.84
C PRO A 54 -0.19 5.73 -7.01
N LYS A 55 -1.06 5.96 -6.00
CA LYS A 55 -0.96 7.15 -5.15
C LYS A 55 0.06 6.98 -4.00
N MET A 56 0.21 5.76 -3.52
CA MET A 56 1.23 5.39 -2.54
C MET A 56 2.41 4.76 -3.27
N ILE A 57 3.60 5.33 -3.09
CA ILE A 57 4.83 4.84 -3.73
C ILE A 57 5.46 3.78 -2.82
N GLU A 58 5.66 4.14 -1.56
CA GLU A 58 6.28 3.30 -0.54
C GLU A 58 5.57 3.52 0.80
N CYS A 59 5.55 2.47 1.63
CA CYS A 59 5.04 2.50 2.99
C CYS A 59 6.00 1.68 3.86
N PHE A 60 6.59 2.35 4.84
CA PHE A 60 7.47 1.72 5.82
C PHE A 60 6.72 1.64 7.15
N SER A 61 6.88 0.53 7.86
CA SER A 61 6.33 0.36 9.19
C SER A 61 7.45 -0.17 10.09
N GLU A 62 7.72 0.53 11.18
CA GLU A 62 8.63 0.03 12.23
C GLU A 62 8.05 -1.20 12.95
N TYR A 63 6.73 -1.42 12.85
CA TYR A 63 6.03 -2.57 13.41
C TYR A 63 6.02 -3.80 12.51
N SER A 64 6.61 -3.73 11.30
CA SER A 64 6.77 -4.94 10.50
C SER A 64 7.72 -5.88 11.24
N ILE A 65 7.21 -7.01 11.71
CA ILE A 65 8.04 -8.05 12.31
C ILE A 65 9.08 -8.48 11.28
N THR A 66 10.36 -8.33 11.63
CA THR A 66 11.42 -8.85 10.77
C THR A 66 11.31 -10.36 10.74
N VAL A 67 11.13 -10.94 9.55
CA VAL A 67 11.12 -12.39 9.37
C VAL A 67 12.51 -12.82 8.93
N ASP A 68 13.18 -13.62 9.74
CA ASP A 68 14.43 -14.27 9.33
C ASP A 68 14.13 -15.32 8.25
N THR A 69 14.67 -15.08 7.06
CA THR A 69 14.55 -15.96 5.88
C THR A 69 15.90 -16.59 5.50
N SER A 70 16.90 -16.54 6.38
CA SER A 70 18.26 -17.06 6.13
C SER A 70 18.31 -18.58 5.92
N LYS A 71 17.33 -19.32 6.45
CA LYS A 71 17.27 -20.78 6.31
C LYS A 71 16.81 -21.19 4.91
N VAL A 72 17.75 -21.69 4.12
CA VAL A 72 17.46 -22.32 2.81
C VAL A 72 17.03 -23.77 3.03
N VAL A 73 15.92 -24.16 2.40
CA VAL A 73 15.42 -25.54 2.39
C VAL A 73 15.07 -25.96 0.97
N GLU A 74 15.35 -27.20 0.63
CA GLU A 74 14.91 -27.78 -0.64
C GLU A 74 13.48 -28.32 -0.51
N ARG A 75 12.68 -28.10 -1.55
CA ARG A 75 11.35 -28.69 -1.65
C ARG A 75 11.50 -30.20 -1.77
N ASN A 76 10.73 -30.96 -0.99
CA ASN A 76 10.75 -32.40 -1.16
C ASN A 76 10.08 -32.79 -2.49
N GLY A 77 10.28 -34.05 -2.93
CA GLY A 77 9.69 -34.59 -4.17
C GLY A 77 8.15 -34.63 -4.22
N LYS A 78 7.44 -34.16 -3.18
CA LYS A 78 5.98 -34.13 -3.02
C LYS A 78 5.43 -32.71 -2.82
N ASN A 79 6.15 -31.68 -3.27
CA ASN A 79 5.72 -30.27 -3.29
C ASN A 79 5.51 -29.60 -1.91
N TYR A 80 6.17 -30.07 -0.85
CA TYR A 80 6.11 -29.41 0.46
C TYR A 80 7.49 -29.25 1.10
N ILE A 81 7.57 -28.34 2.08
CA ILE A 81 8.67 -28.19 3.04
C ILE A 81 8.15 -28.42 4.46
N ILE A 82 9.06 -28.66 5.40
CA ILE A 82 8.71 -28.76 6.83
C ILE A 82 8.90 -27.39 7.47
N GLY A 83 7.82 -26.85 8.03
CA GLY A 83 7.81 -25.60 8.77
C GLY A 83 8.53 -25.70 10.11
N LEU A 84 8.76 -24.56 10.75
CA LEU A 84 9.54 -24.48 11.99
C LEU A 84 8.90 -25.25 13.16
N LYS A 85 7.57 -25.48 13.12
CA LYS A 85 6.85 -26.26 14.14
C LYS A 85 6.62 -27.72 13.71
N GLY A 86 7.24 -28.16 12.60
CA GLY A 86 7.15 -29.53 12.10
C GLY A 86 5.96 -29.79 11.15
N GLU A 87 5.14 -28.79 10.88
CA GLU A 87 4.03 -28.85 9.95
C GLU A 87 4.48 -28.93 8.48
N LYS A 88 3.63 -29.47 7.60
CA LYS A 88 3.90 -29.45 6.15
C LYS A 88 3.40 -28.13 5.56
N LEU A 89 4.30 -27.37 4.93
CA LEU A 89 3.97 -26.17 4.16
C LEU A 89 4.02 -26.50 2.67
N TYR A 90 2.89 -26.42 1.98
CA TYR A 90 2.80 -26.76 0.56
C TYR A 90 3.28 -25.60 -0.31
N VAL A 91 4.27 -25.87 -1.16
CA VAL A 91 4.80 -24.92 -2.13
C VAL A 91 4.06 -25.12 -3.44
N ILE A 92 2.97 -24.37 -3.62
CA ILE A 92 2.16 -24.39 -4.83
C ILE A 92 2.77 -23.41 -5.83
N LYS A 93 3.00 -23.87 -7.06
CA LYS A 93 3.39 -22.99 -8.16
C LYS A 93 2.17 -22.15 -8.55
N VAL A 94 2.11 -20.92 -8.07
CA VAL A 94 1.09 -19.94 -8.49
C VAL A 94 1.54 -19.39 -9.83
N PHE A 95 0.80 -19.71 -10.89
CA PHE A 95 0.96 -19.05 -12.17
C PHE A 95 0.24 -17.71 -12.09
N PHE A 96 1.00 -16.61 -12.11
CA PHE A 96 0.41 -15.31 -12.41
C PHE A 96 0.22 -15.27 -13.94
N ALA A 97 -1.05 -15.26 -14.38
CA ALA A 97 -1.36 -14.98 -15.77
C ALA A 97 -1.00 -13.51 -16.05
N SER A 98 -0.11 -13.30 -17.01
CA SER A 98 0.18 -12.00 -17.61
C SER A 98 -0.94 -11.56 -18.54
#